data_AF-A0A2M9KUY4-F1
#
_entry.id   AF-A0A2M9KUY4-F1
#
_cell.length_a   1.000
_cell.length_b   1.000
_cell.length_c   1.000
_cell.angle_alpha   90.00
_cell.angle_beta   90.00
_cell.angle_gamma   90.00
#
_symmetry.space_group_name_H-M   'P 1'
#
loop_
_entity.id
_entity.type
_entity.pdbx_description
1 polymer ?
#
loop_
_entity_poly.entity_id
_entity_poly.type
_entity_poly.pdbx_seq_one_letter_code
_entity_poly.pdbx_strand_id
1 'polypeptide(L)'
;MGAAGRGLAVALVPSWQRVGDVERVLPVLVAVVCAVGWLVAAVVDRRRAEVRKEVRRPSGLLAGVVGVGMVRASVAAPAQANGPDEAEGRRLRRIVQADGVERKPAIVAVRSGSEALEWVNHRQVYRATVELEVPYESGRQTVTIPAETCGRPDAGELIGVRFAPAAAELGVHVDRGTTVDGFGLLFTPIILVDHRENVHAWHRYRPGVHLPAFALLIAGVGAAGYVRLALPSPGLGWPLAVFAAATPWLCPALAIRPEALRGAFDRLVRGLGRLLIDRQGR
;
A
#
# COMPACT_ATOMS: atom_id res chain seq x y z
N MET A 1 -9.33 32.82 -18.42
CA MET A 1 -9.17 32.24 -17.06
C MET A 1 -9.94 30.93 -17.02
N GLY A 2 -9.21 29.81 -16.94
CA GLY A 2 -9.56 28.58 -17.63
C GLY A 2 -10.35 27.53 -16.83
N ALA A 3 -11.25 26.86 -17.53
CA ALA A 3 -11.95 25.64 -17.11
C ALA A 3 -11.00 24.48 -16.73
N ALA A 4 -9.72 24.54 -17.11
CA ALA A 4 -8.70 23.56 -16.74
C ALA A 4 -8.35 23.53 -15.23
N GLY A 5 -8.61 24.61 -14.49
CA GLY A 5 -8.30 24.67 -13.04
C GLY A 5 -9.31 23.92 -12.16
N ARG A 6 -10.57 23.79 -12.60
CA ARG A 6 -11.62 23.14 -11.79
C ARG A 6 -11.53 21.60 -11.82
N GLY A 7 -11.01 21.01 -12.91
CA GLY A 7 -10.84 19.56 -13.00
C GLY A 7 -9.76 19.00 -12.05
N LEU A 8 -8.72 19.78 -11.76
CA LEU A 8 -7.59 19.34 -10.93
C LEU A 8 -7.91 19.40 -9.43
N ALA A 9 -8.76 20.34 -9.01
CA ALA A 9 -9.21 20.44 -7.62
C ALA A 9 -10.18 19.33 -7.22
N VAL A 10 -11.02 18.85 -8.15
CA VAL A 10 -11.95 17.74 -7.91
C VAL A 10 -11.23 16.39 -7.85
N ALA A 11 -10.09 16.24 -8.53
CA ALA A 11 -9.28 15.01 -8.48
C ALA A 11 -8.50 14.82 -7.15
N LEU A 12 -8.39 15.86 -6.32
CA LEU A 12 -7.60 15.85 -5.10
C LEU A 12 -8.42 15.68 -3.82
N VAL A 13 -9.75 15.76 -3.89
CA VAL A 13 -10.62 15.59 -2.73
C VAL A 13 -11.09 14.14 -2.70
N PRO A 14 -10.60 13.31 -1.75
CA PRO A 14 -11.08 11.94 -1.61
C PRO A 14 -12.57 12.01 -1.27
N SER A 15 -13.40 11.18 -1.92
CA SER A 15 -14.81 11.04 -1.58
C SER A 15 -14.93 10.30 -0.25
N TRP A 16 -14.75 11.02 0.87
CA TRP A 16 -14.77 10.53 2.26
C TRP A 16 -16.16 10.06 2.75
N GLN A 17 -17.10 9.75 1.86
CA GLN A 17 -18.48 9.47 2.24
C GLN A 17 -18.91 8.10 1.71
N ARG A 18 -18.55 7.03 2.44
CA ARG A 18 -19.48 6.05 3.03
C ARG A 18 -18.83 4.66 3.23
N VAL A 19 -18.85 4.26 4.51
CA VAL A 19 -18.97 2.92 5.12
C VAL A 19 -18.02 1.81 4.62
N GLY A 20 -17.07 1.45 5.50
CA GLY A 20 -16.01 0.45 5.30
C GLY A 20 -14.61 0.96 5.69
N ASP A 21 -14.50 2.23 6.12
CA ASP A 21 -13.25 2.99 6.17
C ASP A 21 -12.25 2.60 7.27
N VAL A 22 -12.67 1.88 8.31
CA VAL A 22 -11.75 1.58 9.44
C VAL A 22 -10.55 0.79 8.94
N GLU A 23 -10.74 -0.26 8.12
CA GLU A 23 -9.63 -1.06 7.59
C GLU A 23 -8.75 -0.30 6.58
N ARG A 24 -9.27 0.77 5.98
CA ARG A 24 -8.54 1.61 5.03
C ARG A 24 -7.72 2.69 5.74
N VAL A 25 -8.26 3.24 6.82
CA VAL A 25 -7.66 4.33 7.60
C VAL A 25 -6.77 3.80 8.73
N LEU A 26 -7.04 2.58 9.23
CA LEU A 26 -6.29 1.95 10.31
C LEU A 26 -4.78 1.89 10.04
N PRO A 27 -4.28 1.49 8.85
CA PRO A 27 -2.84 1.48 8.59
C PRO A 27 -2.20 2.87 8.69
N VAL A 28 -2.91 3.91 8.22
CA VAL A 28 -2.45 5.30 8.28
C VAL A 28 -2.46 5.79 9.72
N LEU A 29 -3.53 5.53 10.48
CA LEU A 29 -3.61 5.87 11.91
C LEU A 29 -2.54 5.17 12.73
N VAL A 30 -2.33 3.87 12.52
CA VAL A 30 -1.27 3.09 13.18
C VAL A 30 0.09 3.69 12.85
N ALA A 31 0.36 4.04 11.58
CA ALA A 31 1.60 4.68 11.18
C ALA A 31 1.79 6.04 11.89
N VAL A 32 0.75 6.87 11.97
CA VAL A 32 0.79 8.17 12.67
C VAL A 32 1.04 7.97 14.17
N VAL A 33 0.34 7.05 14.84
CA VAL A 33 0.53 6.77 16.27
C VAL A 33 1.93 6.23 16.54
N CYS A 34 2.43 5.31 15.73
CA CYS A 34 3.81 4.80 15.82
C CYS A 34 4.83 5.93 15.65
N ALA A 35 4.61 6.81 14.68
CA ALA A 35 5.48 7.95 14.42
C ALA A 35 5.49 8.90 15.63
N VAL A 36 4.32 9.31 16.14
CA VAL A 36 4.21 10.18 17.31
C VAL A 36 4.83 9.52 18.54
N GLY A 37 4.56 8.23 18.78
CA GLY A 37 5.13 7.46 19.87
C GLY A 37 6.65 7.41 19.82
N TRP A 38 7.23 7.24 18.63
CA TRP A 38 8.68 7.29 18.43
C TRP A 38 9.25 8.69 18.74
N LEU A 39 8.60 9.76 18.29
CA LEU A 39 9.03 11.13 18.57
C LEU A 39 9.02 11.42 20.08
N VAL A 40 7.95 11.03 20.79
CA VAL A 40 7.84 11.17 22.25
C VAL A 40 8.93 10.36 22.95
N ALA A 41 9.13 9.10 22.56
CA ALA A 41 10.17 8.25 23.12
C ALA A 41 11.56 8.86 22.92
N ALA A 42 11.83 9.43 21.74
CA ALA A 42 13.10 10.05 21.41
C ALA A 42 13.36 11.35 22.22
N VAL A 43 12.31 12.16 22.46
CA VAL A 43 12.40 13.34 23.33
C VAL A 43 12.64 12.95 24.79
N VAL A 44 11.95 11.92 25.28
CA VAL A 44 12.14 11.39 26.63
C VAL A 44 13.53 10.79 26.80
N ASP A 45 14.02 10.04 25.82
CA ASP A 45 15.37 9.46 25.84
C ASP A 45 16.43 10.55 25.83
N ARG A 46 16.27 11.62 25.05
CA ARG A 46 17.18 12.79 25.08
C ARG A 46 17.32 13.36 26.49
N ARG A 47 16.21 13.58 27.19
CA ARG A 47 16.21 14.09 28.57
C ARG A 47 16.91 13.15 29.55
N ARG A 48 16.82 11.83 29.31
CA ARG A 48 17.46 10.80 30.15
C ARG A 48 18.92 10.55 29.79
N ALA A 49 19.32 10.76 28.53
CA ALA A 49 20.68 10.61 28.05
C ALA A 49 21.61 11.69 28.62
N GLU A 50 21.10 12.89 28.90
CA GLU A 50 21.82 13.91 29.67
C GLU A 50 22.16 13.44 31.10
N VAL A 51 21.43 12.44 31.62
CA VAL A 51 21.58 11.90 32.99
C VAL A 51 22.34 10.55 33.01
N ARG A 52 22.28 9.73 31.94
CA ARG A 52 22.94 8.41 31.88
C ARG A 52 24.17 8.40 30.98
N LYS A 53 25.34 8.17 31.58
CA LYS A 53 26.63 7.93 30.89
C LYS A 53 26.86 6.46 30.44
N GLU A 54 25.90 5.55 30.63
CA GLU A 54 26.16 4.12 30.39
C GLU A 54 25.97 3.69 28.93
N VAL A 55 27.00 2.98 28.44
CA VAL A 55 27.05 2.36 27.11
C VAL A 55 26.16 1.12 27.08
N ARG A 56 24.91 1.30 26.66
CA ARG A 56 23.95 0.19 26.49
C ARG A 56 24.30 -0.64 25.25
N ARG A 57 24.44 -1.96 25.40
CA ARG A 57 24.80 -2.89 24.31
C ARG A 57 23.71 -2.97 23.21
N PRO A 58 24.10 -3.21 21.94
CA PRO A 58 23.19 -3.46 20.82
C PRO A 58 22.25 -4.64 21.04
N SER A 59 20.94 -4.38 21.03
CA SER A 59 19.91 -5.43 21.08
C SER A 59 19.57 -5.89 19.67
N GLY A 60 19.95 -7.13 19.31
CA GLY A 60 19.65 -7.71 17.99
C GLY A 60 18.16 -7.80 17.68
N LEU A 61 17.30 -7.94 18.70
CA LEU A 61 15.85 -7.99 18.55
C LEU A 61 15.27 -6.70 17.94
N LEU A 62 15.77 -5.53 18.37
CA LEU A 62 15.33 -4.24 17.81
C LEU A 62 15.70 -4.12 16.33
N ALA A 63 16.92 -4.51 15.97
CA ALA A 63 17.37 -4.52 14.57
C ALA A 63 16.53 -5.46 13.70
N GLY A 64 16.20 -6.65 14.22
CA GLY A 64 15.30 -7.58 13.55
C GLY A 64 13.90 -7.01 13.32
N VAL A 65 13.28 -6.40 14.34
CA VAL A 65 11.94 -5.79 14.24
C VAL A 65 11.92 -4.64 13.23
N VAL A 66 12.91 -3.74 13.27
CA VAL A 66 13.03 -2.63 12.30
C VAL A 66 13.21 -3.16 10.88
N GLY A 67 14.05 -4.19 10.71
CA GLY A 67 14.26 -4.84 9.41
C GLY A 67 12.98 -5.41 8.82
N VAL A 68 12.23 -6.21 9.59
CA VAL A 68 10.95 -6.77 9.13
C VAL A 68 9.93 -5.67 8.82
N GLY A 69 9.86 -4.64 9.67
CA GLY A 69 8.96 -3.50 9.49
C GLY A 69 9.24 -2.72 8.20
N MET A 70 10.51 -2.44 7.91
CA MET A 70 10.93 -1.74 6.69
C MET A 70 10.52 -2.49 5.43
N VAL A 71 10.69 -3.81 5.38
CA VAL A 71 10.32 -4.59 4.20
C VAL A 71 8.82 -4.61 4.00
N ARG A 72 8.06 -4.87 5.07
CA ARG A 72 6.60 -4.87 4.99
C ARG A 72 6.07 -3.52 4.51
N ALA A 73 6.60 -2.42 5.03
CA ALA A 73 6.24 -1.08 4.56
C ALA A 73 6.61 -0.85 3.08
N SER A 74 7.75 -1.37 2.64
CA SER A 74 8.25 -1.20 1.26
C SER A 74 7.49 -2.02 0.23
N VAL A 75 6.99 -3.20 0.60
CA VAL A 75 6.22 -4.09 -0.28
C VAL A 75 4.74 -3.68 -0.33
N ALA A 76 4.20 -3.15 0.76
CA ALA A 76 2.80 -2.75 0.83
C ALA A 76 2.45 -1.60 -0.13
N ALA A 77 3.34 -0.62 -0.30
CA ALA A 77 3.09 0.52 -1.19
C ALA A 77 2.99 0.16 -2.69
N PRO A 78 3.92 -0.61 -3.30
CA PRO A 78 3.82 -1.00 -4.70
C PRO A 78 2.75 -2.08 -4.92
N ALA A 79 2.49 -2.97 -3.94
CA ALA A 79 1.34 -3.87 -4.02
C ALA A 79 0.01 -3.10 -4.11
N GLN A 80 -0.06 -1.92 -3.49
CA GLN A 80 -1.21 -1.01 -3.62
C GLN A 80 -1.23 -0.21 -4.92
N ALA A 81 -0.08 -0.05 -5.60
CA ALA A 81 0.06 0.66 -6.87
C ALA A 81 -0.12 -0.23 -8.10
N ASN A 82 0.09 -1.53 -7.95
CA ASN A 82 -0.19 -2.55 -8.97
C ASN A 82 -1.69 -2.80 -9.19
N GLY A 83 -2.58 -2.19 -8.40
CA GLY A 83 -3.97 -1.94 -8.82
C GLY A 83 -4.12 -0.44 -9.08
N PRO A 84 -4.95 0.06 -10.03
CA PRO A 84 -6.04 -0.56 -10.78
C PRO A 84 -5.97 -0.24 -12.31
N ASP A 85 -4.77 -0.18 -12.90
CA ASP A 85 -4.60 0.36 -14.26
C ASP A 85 -4.71 -0.64 -15.41
N GLU A 86 -4.82 -1.92 -15.10
CA GLU A 86 -5.36 -2.89 -16.04
C GLU A 86 -6.88 -2.68 -16.18
N ALA A 87 -7.46 -3.15 -17.30
CA ALA A 87 -8.91 -3.06 -17.52
C ALA A 87 -9.72 -3.59 -16.32
N GLU A 88 -9.14 -4.56 -15.61
CA GLU A 88 -9.63 -5.17 -14.39
C GLU A 88 -9.75 -4.18 -13.21
N GLY A 89 -8.73 -3.36 -12.95
CA GLY A 89 -8.78 -2.41 -11.85
C GLY A 89 -9.72 -1.23 -12.10
N ARG A 90 -9.82 -0.75 -13.35
CA ARG A 90 -10.83 0.26 -13.73
C ARG A 90 -12.24 -0.28 -13.55
N ARG A 91 -12.45 -1.57 -13.82
CA ARG A 91 -13.73 -2.25 -13.60
C ARG A 91 -14.03 -2.36 -12.11
N LEU A 92 -13.07 -2.81 -11.29
CA LEU A 92 -13.23 -2.89 -9.84
C LEU A 92 -13.53 -1.53 -9.22
N ARG A 93 -12.87 -0.46 -9.68
CA ARG A 93 -13.16 0.91 -9.24
C ARG A 93 -14.60 1.31 -9.54
N ARG A 94 -15.10 1.03 -10.75
CA ARG A 94 -16.50 1.31 -11.12
C ARG A 94 -17.48 0.51 -10.26
N ILE A 95 -17.18 -0.76 -9.97
CA ILE A 95 -17.99 -1.60 -9.07
C ILE A 95 -18.05 -0.96 -7.67
N VAL A 96 -16.90 -0.56 -7.11
CA VAL A 96 -16.85 0.10 -5.79
C VAL A 96 -17.59 1.45 -5.79
N GLN A 97 -17.47 2.24 -6.85
CA GLN A 97 -18.19 3.52 -6.99
C GLN A 97 -19.71 3.35 -7.11
N ALA A 98 -20.18 2.19 -7.56
CA ALA A 98 -21.59 1.83 -7.68
C ALA A 98 -22.08 0.99 -6.49
N ASP A 99 -21.55 1.25 -5.29
CA ASP A 99 -21.88 0.54 -4.05
C ASP A 99 -21.70 -1.00 -4.15
N GLY A 100 -20.61 -1.41 -4.80
CA GLY A 100 -20.24 -2.80 -4.99
C GLY A 100 -20.16 -3.60 -3.70
N VAL A 101 -20.75 -4.79 -3.70
CA VAL A 101 -20.76 -5.73 -2.58
C VAL A 101 -19.89 -6.94 -2.87
N GLU A 102 -19.33 -7.53 -1.81
CA GLU A 102 -18.64 -8.82 -1.86
C GLU A 102 -19.59 -9.93 -1.40
N ARG A 103 -19.70 -10.99 -2.20
CA ARG A 103 -20.50 -12.18 -1.89
C ARG A 103 -19.78 -13.44 -2.32
N LYS A 104 -20.23 -14.56 -1.77
CA LYS A 104 -19.73 -15.89 -2.13
C LYS A 104 -20.87 -16.74 -2.71
N PRO A 105 -21.32 -16.48 -3.95
CA PRO A 105 -22.30 -17.33 -4.61
C PRO A 105 -21.72 -18.72 -4.87
N ALA A 106 -22.60 -19.72 -4.92
CA ALA A 106 -22.24 -21.07 -5.33
C ALA A 106 -22.06 -21.16 -6.85
N ILE A 107 -21.12 -21.98 -7.29
CA ILE A 107 -20.97 -22.37 -8.69
C ILE A 107 -22.18 -23.21 -9.08
N VAL A 108 -22.96 -22.72 -10.03
CA VAL A 108 -24.12 -23.43 -10.57
C VAL A 108 -23.65 -24.53 -11.52
N ALA A 109 -22.70 -24.20 -12.40
CA ALA A 109 -22.13 -25.13 -13.37
C ALA A 109 -20.72 -24.72 -13.78
N VAL A 110 -19.90 -25.69 -14.16
CA VAL A 110 -18.58 -25.48 -14.77
C VAL A 110 -18.71 -25.76 -16.27
N ARG A 111 -18.54 -24.72 -17.09
CA ARG A 111 -18.84 -24.74 -18.54
C ARG A 111 -17.67 -25.22 -19.40
N SER A 112 -16.44 -24.88 -19.01
CA SER A 112 -15.23 -25.30 -19.73
C SER A 112 -14.42 -26.29 -18.90
N GLY A 113 -13.65 -27.16 -19.57
CA GLY A 113 -12.65 -27.98 -18.90
C GLY A 113 -11.69 -27.10 -18.08
N SER A 114 -11.31 -27.56 -16.89
CA SER A 114 -10.39 -26.85 -16.01
C SER A 114 -8.97 -26.97 -16.56
N GLU A 115 -8.37 -25.85 -16.95
CA GLU A 115 -6.98 -25.78 -17.35
C GLU A 115 -6.10 -25.65 -16.09
N ALA A 116 -5.11 -26.53 -15.93
CA ALA A 116 -4.14 -26.41 -14.87
C ALA A 116 -3.17 -25.28 -15.21
N LEU A 117 -3.07 -24.29 -14.31
CA LEU A 117 -2.10 -23.21 -14.40
C LEU A 117 -0.83 -23.60 -13.61
N GLU A 118 -0.43 -22.76 -12.65
CA GLU A 118 0.77 -22.95 -11.83
C GLU A 118 0.47 -23.55 -10.45
N TRP A 119 1.52 -24.00 -9.78
CA TRP A 119 1.47 -24.42 -8.38
C TRP A 119 1.73 -23.23 -7.47
N VAL A 120 0.73 -22.88 -6.65
CA VAL A 120 0.85 -21.82 -5.64
C VAL A 120 0.65 -22.45 -4.26
N ASN A 121 1.61 -22.31 -3.36
CA ASN A 121 1.53 -22.82 -1.98
C ASN A 121 1.15 -24.32 -1.88
N HIS A 122 1.81 -25.18 -2.67
CA HIS A 122 1.51 -26.62 -2.75
C HIS A 122 0.08 -26.95 -3.20
N ARG A 123 -0.60 -26.01 -3.88
CA ARG A 123 -1.90 -26.24 -4.51
C ARG A 123 -1.81 -25.90 -5.97
N GLN A 124 -2.30 -26.79 -6.82
CA GLN A 124 -2.45 -26.53 -8.25
C GLN A 124 -3.58 -25.52 -8.44
N VAL A 125 -3.30 -24.40 -9.10
CA VAL A 125 -4.32 -23.43 -9.52
C VAL A 125 -4.93 -23.93 -10.83
N TYR A 126 -6.26 -23.84 -10.93
CA TYR A 126 -7.01 -24.15 -12.14
C TYR A 126 -7.77 -22.92 -12.63
N ARG A 127 -7.84 -22.74 -13.95
CA ARG A 127 -8.71 -21.76 -14.59
C ARG A 127 -9.88 -22.49 -15.25
N ALA A 128 -11.11 -22.07 -14.96
CA ALA A 128 -12.31 -22.59 -15.62
C ALA A 128 -13.35 -21.49 -15.82
N THR A 129 -14.20 -21.68 -16.82
CA THR A 129 -15.38 -20.84 -17.03
C THR A 129 -16.52 -21.40 -16.18
N VAL A 130 -17.00 -20.62 -15.22
CA VAL A 130 -18.04 -21.03 -14.27
C VAL A 130 -19.28 -20.16 -14.43
N GLU A 131 -20.43 -20.71 -14.10
CA GLU A 131 -21.69 -19.99 -13.99
C GLU A 131 -22.03 -19.74 -12.54
N LEU A 132 -22.35 -18.49 -12.23
CA LEU A 132 -22.74 -18.05 -10.90
C LEU A 132 -24.13 -17.44 -10.95
N GLU A 133 -24.97 -17.75 -9.97
CA GLU A 133 -26.23 -17.05 -9.78
C GLU A 133 -25.98 -15.83 -8.87
N VAL A 134 -26.10 -14.63 -9.45
CA VAL A 134 -25.80 -13.38 -8.76
C VAL A 134 -27.11 -12.61 -8.50
N PRO A 135 -27.36 -12.19 -7.24
CA PRO A 135 -28.59 -11.47 -6.88
C PRO A 135 -28.42 -9.97 -7.14
N TYR A 136 -28.78 -9.51 -8.34
CA TYR A 136 -28.92 -8.08 -8.64
C TYR A 136 -30.26 -7.54 -8.14
N GLU A 137 -30.39 -6.22 -8.01
CA GLU A 137 -31.66 -5.58 -7.64
C GLU A 137 -32.75 -5.78 -8.70
N SER A 138 -32.35 -5.94 -9.97
CA SER A 138 -33.25 -6.31 -11.07
C SER A 138 -33.70 -7.77 -11.04
N GLY A 139 -33.13 -8.59 -10.15
CA GLY A 139 -33.40 -10.02 -10.02
C GLY A 139 -32.13 -10.87 -10.06
N ARG A 140 -32.33 -12.17 -9.86
CA ARG A 140 -31.25 -13.16 -9.96
C ARG A 140 -30.86 -13.35 -11.42
N GLN A 141 -29.56 -13.24 -11.71
CA GLN A 141 -29.01 -13.44 -13.04
C GLN A 141 -27.89 -14.47 -13.01
N THR A 142 -27.90 -15.38 -13.98
CA THR A 142 -26.79 -16.29 -14.20
C THR A 142 -25.71 -15.59 -15.00
N VAL A 143 -24.51 -15.50 -14.45
CA VAL A 143 -23.36 -14.86 -15.08
C VAL A 143 -22.26 -15.88 -15.30
N THR A 144 -21.80 -15.98 -16.54
CA THR A 144 -20.68 -16.82 -16.93
C THR A 144 -19.38 -16.01 -16.86
N ILE A 145 -18.42 -16.46 -16.05
CA ILE A 145 -17.14 -15.77 -15.87
C ILE A 145 -15.96 -16.76 -15.85
N PRO A 146 -14.77 -16.34 -16.30
CA PRO A 146 -13.55 -17.06 -16.00
C PRO A 146 -13.22 -16.91 -14.51
N ALA A 147 -12.98 -18.02 -13.83
CA ALA A 147 -12.56 -18.07 -12.44
C ALA A 147 -11.28 -18.88 -12.28
N GLU A 148 -10.44 -18.47 -11.34
CA GLU A 148 -9.24 -19.19 -10.93
C GLU A 148 -9.44 -19.71 -9.50
N THR A 149 -9.26 -21.00 -9.31
CA THR A 149 -9.49 -21.69 -8.02
C THR A 149 -8.27 -22.52 -7.62
N CYS A 150 -8.04 -22.68 -6.31
CA CYS A 150 -7.05 -23.61 -5.80
C CYS A 150 -7.66 -25.02 -5.76
N GLY A 151 -7.33 -25.86 -6.74
CA GLY A 151 -8.05 -27.11 -7.00
C GLY A 151 -9.05 -26.97 -8.14
N ARG A 152 -9.55 -28.11 -8.64
CA ARG A 152 -10.55 -28.11 -9.72
C ARG A 152 -11.86 -27.55 -9.17
N PRO A 153 -12.47 -26.55 -9.85
CA PRO A 153 -13.74 -25.99 -9.41
C PRO A 153 -14.86 -27.01 -9.61
N ASP A 154 -15.72 -27.15 -8.61
CA ASP A 154 -16.87 -28.06 -8.62
C ASP A 154 -18.19 -27.31 -8.41
N ALA A 155 -19.29 -27.83 -8.96
CA ALA A 155 -20.61 -27.27 -8.73
C ALA A 155 -20.97 -27.31 -7.23
N GLY A 156 -21.50 -26.20 -6.72
CA GLY A 156 -21.77 -25.99 -5.30
C GLY A 156 -20.63 -25.32 -4.52
N GLU A 157 -19.41 -25.24 -5.07
CA GLU A 157 -18.31 -24.51 -4.43
C GLU A 157 -18.60 -23.01 -4.36
N LEU A 158 -18.21 -22.36 -3.26
CA LEU A 158 -18.43 -20.93 -3.06
C LEU A 158 -17.20 -20.12 -3.53
N ILE A 159 -17.40 -19.22 -4.49
CA ILE A 159 -16.33 -18.35 -5.00
C ILE A 159 -16.57 -16.91 -4.54
N GLY A 160 -15.53 -16.24 -4.04
CA GLY A 160 -15.57 -14.82 -3.71
C GLY A 160 -15.69 -13.95 -4.95
N VAL A 161 -16.77 -13.19 -5.06
CA VAL A 161 -16.99 -12.24 -6.15
C VAL A 161 -17.40 -10.87 -5.63
N ARG A 162 -17.05 -9.84 -6.39
CA ARG A 162 -17.55 -8.47 -6.23
C ARG A 162 -18.39 -8.05 -7.43
N PHE A 163 -19.53 -7.44 -7.15
CA PHE A 163 -20.45 -6.90 -8.15
C PHE A 163 -21.24 -5.74 -7.54
N ALA A 164 -21.86 -4.90 -8.37
CA ALA A 164 -22.73 -3.81 -7.94
C ALA A 164 -24.20 -4.24 -8.10
N PRO A 165 -24.99 -4.42 -7.02
CA PRO A 165 -26.37 -4.90 -7.12
C PRO A 165 -27.27 -4.02 -7.99
N ALA A 166 -27.05 -2.70 -7.96
CA ALA A 166 -27.79 -1.70 -8.72
C ALA A 166 -27.27 -1.46 -10.15
N ALA A 167 -26.12 -2.04 -10.53
CA ALA A 167 -25.44 -1.77 -11.81
C ALA A 167 -24.92 -3.07 -12.46
N ALA A 168 -25.84 -3.89 -12.95
CA ALA A 168 -25.55 -5.22 -13.53
C ALA A 168 -24.63 -5.15 -14.77
N GLU A 169 -24.63 -4.03 -15.49
CA GLU A 169 -23.78 -3.77 -16.65
C GLU A 169 -22.27 -3.71 -16.32
N LEU A 170 -21.92 -3.50 -15.05
CA LEU A 170 -20.53 -3.61 -14.58
C LEU A 170 -20.07 -5.07 -14.47
N GLY A 171 -21.04 -6.00 -14.42
CA GLY A 171 -20.87 -7.43 -14.29
C GLY A 171 -20.18 -7.87 -13.00
N VAL A 172 -19.72 -9.11 -13.00
CA VAL A 172 -19.10 -9.77 -11.85
C VAL A 172 -17.58 -9.81 -12.00
N HIS A 173 -16.86 -9.57 -10.91
CA HIS A 173 -15.41 -9.70 -10.82
C HIS A 173 -15.06 -10.73 -9.73
N VAL A 174 -14.22 -11.70 -10.07
CA VAL A 174 -13.75 -12.73 -9.13
C VAL A 174 -12.65 -12.11 -8.28
N ASP A 175 -12.76 -12.22 -6.95
CA ASP A 175 -11.69 -11.79 -6.07
C ASP A 175 -10.56 -12.82 -6.17
N ARG A 176 -9.54 -12.51 -6.99
CA ARG A 176 -8.30 -13.28 -6.95
C ARG A 176 -7.69 -13.01 -5.58
N GLY A 177 -7.67 -14.02 -4.72
CA GLY A 177 -6.95 -13.95 -3.46
C GLY A 177 -5.51 -13.54 -3.78
N THR A 178 -5.16 -12.28 -3.51
CA THR A 178 -3.83 -11.76 -3.77
C THR A 178 -2.91 -12.35 -2.71
N THR A 179 -2.44 -13.57 -2.95
CA THR A 179 -1.27 -14.11 -2.27
C THR A 179 -0.09 -13.26 -2.71
N VAL A 180 0.19 -12.21 -1.94
CA VAL A 180 1.42 -11.44 -2.05
C VAL A 180 2.56 -12.43 -1.79
N ASP A 181 3.19 -12.93 -2.84
CA ASP A 181 4.28 -13.89 -2.73
C ASP A 181 5.43 -13.28 -1.92
N GLY A 182 5.58 -13.83 -0.71
CA GLY A 182 6.44 -13.31 0.36
C GLY A 182 7.94 -13.55 0.15
N PHE A 183 8.39 -13.89 -1.06
CA PHE A 183 9.79 -14.25 -1.29
C PHE A 183 10.77 -13.08 -1.15
N GLY A 184 10.32 -11.84 -1.33
CA GLY A 184 11.13 -10.63 -1.07
C GLY A 184 11.34 -10.30 0.41
N LEU A 185 10.61 -10.93 1.34
CA LEU A 185 10.58 -10.57 2.77
C LEU A 185 11.71 -11.15 3.63
N LEU A 186 12.45 -12.15 3.13
CA LEU A 186 13.40 -12.92 3.96
C LEU A 186 14.82 -12.34 4.01
N PHE A 187 15.29 -11.65 2.96
CA PHE A 187 16.71 -11.27 2.87
C PHE A 187 17.08 -9.95 3.55
N THR A 188 16.14 -9.03 3.69
CA THR A 188 16.40 -7.71 4.27
C THR A 188 16.67 -7.67 5.78
N PRO A 189 15.98 -8.44 6.65
CA PRO A 189 16.33 -8.43 8.08
C PRO A 189 17.78 -8.89 8.31
N ILE A 190 18.34 -9.73 7.45
CA ILE A 190 19.74 -10.19 7.53
C ILE A 190 20.71 -9.02 7.31
N ILE A 191 20.47 -8.18 6.29
CA ILE A 191 21.32 -7.00 5.99
C ILE A 191 21.30 -5.99 7.14
N LEU A 192 20.15 -5.79 7.80
CA LEU A 192 20.02 -4.87 8.93
C LEU A 192 20.60 -5.42 10.24
N VAL A 193 20.55 -6.74 10.44
CA VAL A 193 21.22 -7.41 11.59
C VAL A 193 22.73 -7.30 11.48
N ASP A 194 23.29 -7.40 10.27
CA ASP A 194 24.74 -7.26 10.02
C ASP A 194 25.23 -5.81 10.28
N HIS A 195 24.33 -4.83 10.19
CA HIS A 195 24.60 -3.42 10.48
C HIS A 195 24.06 -2.95 11.85
N ARG A 196 23.99 -3.84 12.84
CA ARG A 196 23.45 -3.55 14.19
C ARG A 196 24.03 -2.30 14.86
N GLU A 197 25.28 -1.94 14.59
CA GLU A 197 25.94 -0.76 15.16
C GLU A 197 25.32 0.54 14.62
N ASN A 198 24.96 0.57 13.34
CA ASN A 198 24.25 1.70 12.72
C ASN A 198 22.83 1.83 13.27
N VAL A 199 22.15 0.70 13.50
CA VAL A 199 20.82 0.67 14.16
C VAL A 199 20.91 1.11 15.62
N HIS A 200 22.04 0.88 16.29
CA HIS A 200 22.23 1.36 17.65
C HIS A 200 22.56 2.85 17.72
N ALA A 201 23.26 3.38 16.72
CA ALA A 201 23.46 4.82 16.57
C ALA A 201 22.13 5.59 16.40
N TRP A 202 21.10 4.92 15.86
CA TRP A 202 19.73 5.45 15.74
C TRP A 202 18.98 5.59 17.07
N HIS A 203 19.40 4.88 18.12
CA HIS A 203 18.76 5.03 19.42
C HIS A 203 19.00 6.42 20.01
N ARG A 204 20.13 7.07 19.67
CA ARG A 204 20.44 8.41 20.18
C ARG A 204 19.75 9.45 19.32
N TYR A 205 18.71 10.07 19.88
CA TYR A 205 18.01 11.15 19.21
C TYR A 205 18.95 12.28 18.80
N ARG A 206 18.98 12.57 17.49
CA ARG A 206 19.70 13.68 16.88
C ARG A 206 18.68 14.50 16.08
N PRO A 207 18.23 15.67 16.55
CA PRO A 207 17.12 16.40 15.92
C PRO A 207 17.38 16.71 14.45
N GLY A 208 18.63 17.08 14.10
CA GLY A 208 19.02 17.37 12.71
C GLY A 208 19.08 16.16 11.76
N VAL A 209 18.78 14.97 12.24
CA VAL A 209 18.70 13.70 11.49
C VAL A 209 17.31 13.07 11.61
N HIS A 210 16.78 13.06 12.83
CA HIS A 210 15.54 12.38 13.18
C HIS A 210 14.31 13.14 12.71
N LEU A 211 14.30 14.48 12.79
CA LEU A 211 13.18 15.28 12.29
C LEU A 211 13.02 15.19 10.77
N PRO A 212 14.10 15.31 9.95
CA PRO A 212 13.98 15.06 8.50
C PRO A 212 13.52 13.65 8.15
N ALA A 213 14.06 12.62 8.82
CA ALA A 213 13.64 11.23 8.61
C ALA A 213 12.15 11.04 8.95
N PHE A 214 11.69 11.63 10.06
CA PHE A 214 10.28 11.62 10.46
C PHE A 214 9.38 12.31 9.43
N ALA A 215 9.78 13.49 8.95
CA ALA A 215 9.04 14.20 7.90
C ALA A 215 8.96 13.37 6.60
N LEU A 216 10.04 12.68 6.24
CA LEU A 216 10.08 11.79 5.08
C LEU A 216 9.15 10.59 5.24
N LEU A 217 9.12 9.95 6.43
CA LEU A 217 8.18 8.86 6.71
C LEU A 217 6.72 9.33 6.64
N ILE A 218 6.41 10.50 7.21
CA ILE A 218 5.05 11.09 7.10
C ILE A 218 4.70 11.32 5.64
N ALA A 219 5.62 11.87 4.84
CA ALA A 219 5.40 12.07 3.42
C ALA A 219 5.16 10.74 2.69
N GLY A 220 5.91 9.69 3.03
CA GLY A 220 5.72 8.34 2.47
C GLY A 220 4.38 7.72 2.85
N VAL A 221 3.97 7.84 4.12
CA VAL A 221 2.66 7.39 4.61
C VAL A 221 1.53 8.17 3.93
N GLY A 222 1.69 9.49 3.79
CA GLY A 222 0.74 10.34 3.08
C GLY A 222 0.61 9.95 1.61
N ALA A 223 1.73 9.67 0.94
CA ALA A 223 1.75 9.20 -0.44
C ALA A 223 1.07 7.82 -0.58
N ALA A 224 1.38 6.85 0.28
CA ALA A 224 0.72 5.55 0.30
C ALA A 224 -0.79 5.67 0.58
N GLY A 225 -1.17 6.49 1.56
CA GLY A 225 -2.57 6.78 1.88
C GLY A 225 -3.30 7.42 0.71
N TYR A 226 -2.69 8.38 0.02
CA TYR A 226 -3.24 8.98 -1.18
C TYR A 226 -3.40 7.96 -2.31
N VAL A 227 -2.39 7.13 -2.57
CA VAL A 227 -2.48 6.05 -3.58
C VAL A 227 -3.64 5.11 -3.27
N ARG A 228 -3.77 4.70 -2.00
CA ARG A 228 -4.83 3.78 -1.53
C ARG A 228 -6.23 4.38 -1.58
N LEU A 229 -6.39 5.64 -1.18
CA LEU A 229 -7.70 6.27 -1.00
C LEU A 229 -8.19 7.00 -2.25
N ALA A 230 -7.30 7.76 -2.91
CA ALA A 230 -7.66 8.56 -4.08
C ALA A 230 -7.59 7.75 -5.37
N LEU A 231 -6.89 6.60 -5.36
CA LEU A 231 -6.65 5.76 -6.53
C LEU A 231 -6.21 6.63 -7.73
N PRO A 232 -5.07 7.33 -7.64
CA PRO A 232 -4.61 8.20 -8.71
C PRO A 232 -4.38 7.43 -10.01
N SER A 233 -4.24 8.15 -11.13
CA SER A 233 -3.84 7.58 -12.41
C SER A 233 -2.43 6.94 -12.31
N PRO A 234 -2.05 6.00 -13.20
CA PRO A 234 -0.81 5.22 -13.06
C PRO A 234 0.41 6.14 -13.08
N GLY A 235 0.38 7.14 -13.95
CA GLY A 235 1.46 8.11 -14.10
C GLY A 235 1.77 8.89 -12.81
N LEU A 236 0.80 9.03 -11.91
CA LEU A 236 1.00 9.66 -10.59
C LEU A 236 1.10 8.62 -9.46
N GLY A 237 0.33 7.54 -9.53
CA GLY A 237 0.29 6.48 -8.52
C GLY A 237 1.61 5.74 -8.39
N TRP A 238 2.25 5.38 -9.51
CA TRP A 238 3.53 4.68 -9.51
C TRP A 238 4.65 5.49 -8.85
N PRO A 239 4.91 6.77 -9.25
CA PRO A 239 5.91 7.59 -8.57
C PRO A 239 5.65 7.75 -7.07
N LEU A 240 4.39 7.95 -6.66
CA LEU A 240 4.02 8.10 -5.25
C LEU A 240 4.21 6.81 -4.47
N ALA A 241 3.91 5.66 -5.06
CA ALA A 241 4.11 4.36 -4.44
C ALA A 241 5.59 3.98 -4.34
N VAL A 242 6.38 4.26 -5.37
CA VAL A 242 7.85 4.09 -5.32
C VAL A 242 8.45 5.00 -4.26
N PHE A 243 7.99 6.26 -4.18
CA PHE A 243 8.42 7.18 -3.13
C PHE A 243 8.05 6.64 -1.76
N ALA A 244 6.80 6.24 -1.54
CA ALA A 244 6.34 5.63 -0.29
C ALA A 244 7.15 4.39 0.09
N ALA A 245 7.41 3.51 -0.87
CA ALA A 245 8.21 2.29 -0.70
C ALA A 245 9.68 2.57 -0.37
N ALA A 246 10.23 3.66 -0.91
CA ALA A 246 11.60 4.08 -0.66
C ALA A 246 11.77 4.80 0.69
N THR A 247 10.72 5.41 1.23
CA THR A 247 10.82 6.20 2.48
C THR A 247 11.42 5.44 3.66
N PRO A 248 11.08 4.15 3.94
CA PRO A 248 11.72 3.41 5.03
C PRO A 248 13.23 3.31 4.82
N TRP A 249 13.72 3.13 3.59
CA TRP A 249 15.14 2.98 3.27
C TRP A 249 15.92 4.30 3.23
N LEU A 250 15.26 5.38 2.81
CA LEU A 250 15.88 6.70 2.77
C LEU A 250 16.15 7.25 4.17
N CYS A 251 15.34 6.86 5.17
CA CYS A 251 15.53 7.29 6.55
C CYS A 251 16.88 6.84 7.15
N PRO A 252 17.29 5.54 7.16
CA PRO A 252 18.63 5.10 7.57
C PRO A 252 19.75 5.72 6.74
N ALA A 253 19.56 5.87 5.43
CA ALA A 253 20.55 6.52 4.59
C ALA A 253 20.83 7.97 5.04
N LEU A 254 19.78 8.74 5.35
CA LEU A 254 19.88 10.11 5.88
C LEU A 254 20.63 10.19 7.21
N ALA A 255 20.50 9.16 8.04
CA ALA A 255 21.14 9.13 9.35
C ALA A 255 22.61 8.69 9.31
N ILE A 256 22.98 7.81 8.37
CA ILE A 256 24.36 7.35 8.20
C ILE A 256 25.20 8.42 7.48
N ARG A 257 24.64 9.12 6.49
CA ARG A 257 25.37 10.13 5.68
C ARG A 257 24.59 11.46 5.57
N PRO A 258 24.46 12.22 6.67
CA PRO A 258 23.63 13.43 6.69
C PRO A 258 24.14 14.52 5.75
N GLU A 259 25.46 14.63 5.54
CA GLU A 259 26.06 15.69 4.72
C GLU A 259 25.86 15.46 3.22
N ALA A 260 26.05 14.22 2.76
CA ALA A 260 25.86 13.86 1.35
C ALA A 260 24.40 14.04 0.90
N LEU A 261 23.44 13.76 1.78
CA LEU A 261 22.01 13.83 1.47
C LEU A 261 21.39 15.21 1.71
N ARG A 262 21.89 16.03 2.65
CA ARG A 262 21.43 17.43 2.80
C ARG A 262 21.57 18.21 1.50
N GLY A 263 22.71 18.08 0.82
CA GLY A 263 22.93 18.73 -0.47
C GLY A 263 21.97 18.25 -1.57
N ALA A 264 21.53 16.99 -1.54
CA ALA A 264 20.54 16.46 -2.48
C ALA A 264 19.12 16.92 -2.13
N PHE A 265 18.74 16.87 -0.84
CA PHE A 265 17.45 17.30 -0.35
C PHE A 265 17.21 18.80 -0.57
N ASP A 266 18.19 19.65 -0.25
CA ASP A 266 18.10 21.09 -0.46
C ASP A 266 17.98 21.46 -1.95
N ARG A 267 18.60 20.66 -2.83
CA ARG A 267 18.44 20.83 -4.29
C ARG A 267 17.05 20.42 -4.74
N LEU A 268 16.51 19.33 -4.22
CA LEU A 268 15.19 18.82 -4.55
C LEU A 268 14.08 19.77 -4.05
N VAL A 269 14.16 20.24 -2.81
CA VAL A 269 13.20 21.21 -2.24
C VAL A 269 13.25 22.53 -3.01
N ARG A 270 14.45 23.06 -3.32
CA ARG A 270 14.58 24.27 -4.14
C ARG A 270 14.09 24.06 -5.57
N GLY A 271 14.27 22.88 -6.15
CA GLY A 271 13.76 22.53 -7.48
C GLY A 271 12.23 22.51 -7.52
N LEU A 272 11.60 21.83 -6.55
CA LEU A 272 10.15 21.80 -6.40
C LEU A 272 9.56 23.19 -6.13
N GLY A 273 10.20 23.99 -5.29
CA GLY A 273 9.78 25.37 -5.03
C GLY A 273 9.76 26.22 -6.29
N ARG A 274 10.78 26.11 -7.16
CA ARG A 274 10.81 26.84 -8.45
C ARG A 274 9.71 26.37 -9.39
N LEU A 275 9.48 25.06 -9.50
CA LEU A 275 8.42 24.50 -10.36
C LEU A 275 7.02 24.96 -9.94
N LEU A 276 6.79 25.15 -8.64
CA LEU A 276 5.51 25.63 -8.12
C LEU A 276 5.32 27.15 -8.32
N ILE A 277 6.39 27.94 -8.17
CA ILE A 277 6.34 29.40 -8.38
C ILE A 277 6.16 29.74 -9.87
N ASP A 278 6.85 29.03 -10.77
CA ASP A 278 6.82 29.30 -12.21
C ASP A 278 5.45 28.97 -12.85
N ARG A 279 4.64 28.14 -12.18
CA ARG A 279 3.26 27.83 -12.57
C ARG A 279 2.22 28.86 -12.10
N GLN A 280 2.54 29.75 -11.17
CA GLN A 280 1.62 30.81 -10.72
C GLN A 280 1.80 32.14 -11.47
N GLY A 281 2.85 32.27 -12.29
CA GLY A 281 3.14 33.46 -13.10
C GLY A 281 2.61 33.42 -14.55
N ARG A 282 1.80 32.43 -14.92
CA ARG A 282 1.15 32.32 -16.24
C ARG A 282 -0.36 32.18 -16.07
#